data_AF-A0A9D8MWI5-F1
#
_entry.id   AF-A0A9D8MWI5-F1
#
_cell.length_a   1.000
_cell.length_b   1.000
_cell.length_c   1.000
_cell.angle_alpha   90.00
_cell.angle_beta   90.00
_cell.angle_gamma   90.00
#
_symmetry.space_group_name_H-M   'P 1'
#
loop_
_entity.id
_entity.type
_entity.pdbx_description
1 polymer ?
#
loop_
_entity_poly.entity_id
_entity_poly.type
_entity_poly.pdbx_seq_one_letter_code
_entity_poly.pdbx_strand_id
1 'polypeptide(L)'
;NHDKQPLAIGGYLPLSKVYAMEPVPAELTPEEAKYIMGAQCNLWTEYVVSPDHAEYMLLPRLAAMSEVQWLKPEEKNYEQFLERLPALEQIYRRLGYKFCTAHE
;
A
#
# COMPACT_ATOMS: atom_id res chain seq x y z
N ASN A 1 5.39 14.26 8.00
CA ASN A 1 6.69 14.53 8.66
C ASN A 1 7.81 13.82 7.89
N HIS A 2 8.19 14.38 6.74
CA HIS A 2 9.09 13.75 5.77
C HIS A 2 10.52 13.56 6.33
N ASP A 3 10.96 14.48 7.19
CA ASP A 3 12.32 14.52 7.74
C ASP A 3 12.62 13.41 8.76
N LYS A 4 11.61 12.62 9.15
CA LYS A 4 11.76 11.47 10.06
C LYS A 4 11.74 10.11 9.34
N GLN A 5 11.56 10.09 8.02
CA GLN A 5 11.54 8.85 7.25
C GLN A 5 12.97 8.42 6.85
N PRO A 6 13.24 7.11 6.68
CA PRO A 6 14.50 6.62 6.15
C PRO A 6 14.79 7.22 4.76
N LEU A 7 16.08 7.31 4.42
CA LEU A 7 16.49 7.72 3.07
C LEU A 7 15.87 6.79 2.03
N ALA A 8 15.20 7.38 1.04
CA ALA A 8 14.61 6.69 -0.09
C ALA A 8 15.05 7.35 -1.40
N ILE A 9 14.85 6.64 -2.52
CA ILE A 9 15.18 7.13 -3.87
C ILE A 9 14.49 8.47 -4.22
N GLY A 10 13.36 8.77 -3.55
CA GLY A 10 12.56 9.97 -3.74
C GLY A 10 11.08 9.65 -3.94
N GLY A 11 10.30 10.67 -4.27
CA GLY A 11 8.84 10.56 -4.49
C GLY A 11 8.02 10.54 -3.20
N TYR A 12 6.75 10.91 -3.31
CA TYR A 12 5.78 10.88 -2.20
C TYR A 12 4.61 9.98 -2.55
N LEU A 13 4.53 8.83 -1.86
CA LEU A 13 3.49 7.81 -2.05
C LEU A 13 2.85 7.47 -0.68
N PRO A 14 1.96 8.34 -0.17
CA PRO A 14 1.26 8.10 1.09
C PRO A 14 0.26 6.96 0.96
N LEU A 15 -0.20 6.43 2.10
CA LEU A 15 -1.12 5.30 2.18
C LEU A 15 -2.42 5.54 1.40
N SER A 16 -2.98 6.75 1.50
CA SER A 16 -4.17 7.20 0.77
C SER A 16 -4.01 7.10 -0.74
N LYS A 17 -2.83 7.46 -1.27
CA LYS A 17 -2.54 7.39 -2.71
C LYS A 17 -2.43 5.94 -3.20
N VAL A 18 -1.91 5.04 -2.36
CA VAL A 18 -1.90 3.60 -2.67
C VAL A 18 -3.34 3.06 -2.71
N TYR A 19 -4.15 3.38 -1.70
CA TYR A 19 -5.54 2.93 -1.62
C TYR A 19 -6.41 3.46 -2.77
N ALA A 20 -6.16 4.71 -3.19
CA ALA A 20 -6.87 5.36 -4.28
C ALA A 20 -6.51 4.82 -5.68
N MET A 21 -5.52 3.93 -5.81
CA MET A 21 -5.16 3.34 -7.10
C MET A 21 -6.36 2.60 -7.71
N GLU A 22 -6.64 2.88 -8.98
CA GLU A 22 -7.59 2.15 -9.81
C GLU A 22 -6.81 1.27 -10.81
N PRO A 23 -6.87 -0.07 -10.71
CA PRO A 23 -6.13 -0.96 -11.60
C PRO A 23 -6.54 -0.88 -13.08
N VAL A 24 -7.78 -0.49 -13.36
CA VAL A 24 -8.32 -0.38 -14.73
C VAL A 24 -8.38 1.11 -15.12
N PRO A 25 -7.49 1.58 -16.02
CA PRO A 25 -7.53 2.97 -16.47
C PRO A 25 -8.87 3.33 -17.14
N ALA A 26 -9.36 4.54 -16.87
CA ALA A 26 -10.66 5.01 -17.36
C ALA A 26 -10.71 5.19 -18.88
N GLU A 27 -9.55 5.33 -19.51
CA GLU A 27 -9.37 5.43 -20.96
C GLU A 27 -9.55 4.10 -21.72
N LEU A 28 -9.56 2.95 -21.02
CA LEU A 28 -9.72 1.64 -21.67
C LEU A 28 -11.19 1.32 -21.95
N THR A 29 -11.44 0.71 -23.11
CA THR A 29 -12.74 0.11 -23.43
C THR A 29 -13.01 -1.13 -22.56
N PRO A 30 -14.28 -1.56 -22.39
CA PRO A 30 -14.60 -2.80 -21.68
C PRO A 30 -13.91 -4.05 -22.27
N GLU A 31 -13.64 -4.05 -23.58
CA GLU A 31 -12.91 -5.12 -24.26
C GLU A 31 -11.42 -5.13 -23.90
N GLU A 32 -10.79 -3.95 -23.82
CA GLU A 32 -9.38 -3.80 -23.45
C GLU A 32 -9.15 -4.07 -21.95
N ALA A 33 -10.08 -3.63 -21.09
CA ALA A 33 -10.00 -3.83 -19.65
C ALA A 33 -9.89 -5.32 -19.25
N LYS A 34 -10.43 -6.23 -20.08
CA LYS A 34 -10.35 -7.69 -19.85
C LYS A 34 -8.92 -8.24 -19.90
N TYR A 35 -7.98 -7.52 -20.51
CA TYR A 35 -6.57 -7.94 -20.55
C TYR A 35 -5.79 -7.56 -19.28
N ILE A 36 -6.38 -6.75 -18.38
CA ILE A 36 -5.79 -6.44 -17.08
C ILE A 36 -5.98 -7.65 -16.16
N MET A 37 -4.90 -8.37 -15.88
CA MET A 37 -4.94 -9.57 -15.02
C MET A 37 -4.89 -9.25 -13.52
N GLY A 38 -4.49 -8.03 -13.17
CA GLY A 38 -4.34 -7.58 -11.79
C GLY A 38 -3.32 -6.47 -11.67
N ALA A 39 -2.97 -6.14 -10.42
CA ALA A 39 -1.99 -5.13 -10.08
C ALA A 39 -0.86 -5.73 -9.22
N GLN A 40 0.26 -5.02 -9.06
CA GLN A 40 1.40 -5.45 -8.25
C GLN A 40 2.01 -4.24 -7.52
N CYS A 41 2.60 -4.49 -6.34
CA CYS A 41 3.42 -3.52 -5.64
C CYS A 41 4.89 -3.98 -5.69
N ASN A 42 5.78 -3.09 -6.11
CA ASN A 42 7.22 -3.37 -6.24
C ASN A 42 7.98 -2.73 -5.09
N LEU A 43 8.98 -3.44 -4.55
CA LEU A 43 9.99 -2.88 -3.67
C LEU A 43 11.35 -2.93 -4.36
N TRP A 44 11.89 -1.76 -4.68
CA TRP A 44 13.26 -1.61 -5.13
C TRP A 44 14.18 -1.38 -3.93
N THR A 45 15.32 -2.06 -3.90
CA THR A 45 16.13 -2.23 -2.67
C THR A 45 17.44 -1.45 -2.67
N GLU A 46 17.66 -0.52 -3.60
CA GLU A 46 18.90 0.27 -3.68
C GLU A 46 19.21 1.03 -2.40
N TYR A 47 18.16 1.46 -1.67
CA TYR A 47 18.26 2.17 -0.39
C TYR A 47 17.74 1.34 0.80
N VAL A 48 17.36 0.07 0.57
CA VAL A 48 16.78 -0.80 1.59
C VAL A 48 17.85 -1.72 2.15
N VAL A 49 18.44 -1.32 3.27
CA VAL A 49 19.65 -1.93 3.84
C VAL A 49 19.40 -3.15 4.76
N SER A 50 18.15 -3.46 5.08
CA SER A 50 17.80 -4.58 5.97
C SER A 50 16.38 -5.10 5.75
N PRO A 51 16.06 -6.34 6.20
CA PRO A 51 14.69 -6.85 6.21
C PRO A 51 13.72 -5.97 7.00
N ASP A 52 14.10 -5.50 8.19
CA ASP A 52 13.32 -4.54 8.99
C ASP A 52 13.00 -3.25 8.21
N HIS A 53 13.95 -2.76 7.41
CA HIS A 53 13.71 -1.61 6.53
C HIS A 53 12.74 -1.97 5.40
N ALA A 54 12.86 -3.16 4.81
CA ALA A 54 11.92 -3.65 3.80
C ALA A 54 10.49 -3.73 4.36
N GLU A 55 10.32 -4.29 5.57
CA GLU A 55 9.02 -4.34 6.25
C GLU A 55 8.47 -2.93 6.51
N TYR A 56 9.29 -2.01 7.01
CA TYR A 56 8.89 -0.61 7.22
C TYR A 56 8.44 0.07 5.92
N MET A 57 9.10 -0.25 4.80
CA MET A 57 8.73 0.27 3.49
C MET A 57 7.45 -0.40 2.96
N LEU A 58 7.21 -1.67 3.22
CA LEU A 58 6.06 -2.39 2.69
C LEU A 58 4.79 -2.21 3.52
N LEU A 59 4.90 -2.17 4.84
CA LEU A 59 3.77 -2.18 5.76
C LEU A 59 3.47 -0.76 6.28
N PRO A 60 2.21 -0.29 6.24
CA PRO A 60 0.98 -1.01 5.88
C PRO A 60 0.55 -0.87 4.41
N ARG A 61 1.40 -0.34 3.52
CA ARG A 61 1.05 -0.13 2.10
C ARG A 61 0.60 -1.41 1.38
N LEU A 62 1.17 -2.56 1.74
CA LEU A 62 0.71 -3.86 1.24
C LEU A 62 -0.74 -4.16 1.61
N ALA A 63 -1.21 -3.79 2.80
CA ALA A 63 -2.60 -4.00 3.20
C ALA A 63 -3.56 -3.17 2.33
N ALA A 64 -3.21 -1.91 2.06
CA ALA A 64 -3.97 -1.07 1.14
C ALA A 64 -3.98 -1.65 -0.28
N MET A 65 -2.82 -2.11 -0.77
CA MET A 65 -2.72 -2.75 -2.09
C MET A 65 -3.55 -4.04 -2.18
N SER A 66 -3.61 -4.83 -1.11
CA SER A 66 -4.43 -6.04 -1.05
C SER A 66 -5.92 -5.74 -1.17
N GLU A 67 -6.43 -4.67 -0.53
CA GLU A 67 -7.82 -4.24 -0.75
C GLU A 67 -8.06 -3.74 -2.18
N VAL A 68 -7.11 -3.00 -2.78
CA VAL A 68 -7.17 -2.59 -4.19
C VAL A 68 -7.25 -3.78 -5.14
N GLN A 69 -6.54 -4.87 -4.84
CA GLN A 69 -6.53 -6.08 -5.67
C GLN A 69 -7.76 -6.97 -5.48
N TRP A 70 -8.38 -6.95 -4.30
CA TRP A 70 -9.38 -7.94 -3.90
C TRP A 70 -10.81 -7.41 -3.87
N LEU A 71 -11.01 -6.18 -3.41
CA LEU A 71 -12.35 -5.59 -3.29
C LEU A 71 -12.87 -5.13 -4.65
N LYS A 72 -14.19 -5.15 -4.79
CA LYS A 72 -14.82 -4.47 -5.92
C LYS A 72 -14.70 -2.96 -5.76
N PRO A 73 -14.59 -2.17 -6.84
CA PRO A 73 -14.46 -0.72 -6.77
C PRO A 73 -15.54 -0.04 -5.91
N GLU A 74 -16.78 -0.51 -5.99
CA GLU A 74 -17.92 0.01 -5.22
C GLU A 74 -17.86 -0.27 -3.71
N GLU A 75 -17.01 -1.20 -3.27
CA GLU A 75 -16.82 -1.55 -1.86
C GLU A 75 -15.64 -0.80 -1.22
N LYS A 76 -14.81 -0.11 -2.02
CA LYS A 76 -13.64 0.61 -1.52
C LYS A 76 -14.07 1.83 -0.71
N ASN A 77 -13.59 1.90 0.53
CA ASN A 77 -13.84 3.02 1.44
C ASN A 77 -12.60 3.23 2.32
N TYR A 78 -11.92 4.36 2.13
CA TYR A 78 -10.64 4.61 2.78
C TYR A 78 -10.80 4.83 4.29
N GLU A 79 -11.86 5.51 4.70
CA GLU A 79 -12.17 5.77 6.10
C GLU A 79 -12.42 4.45 6.86
N GLN A 80 -13.20 3.54 6.28
CA GLN A 80 -13.42 2.21 6.87
C GLN A 80 -12.15 1.35 6.85
N PHE A 81 -11.30 1.49 5.83
CA PHE A 81 -9.99 0.84 5.84
C PHE A 81 -9.14 1.34 7.01
N LEU A 82 -9.11 2.65 7.27
CA LEU A 82 -8.40 3.23 8.42
C LEU A 82 -8.98 2.78 9.76
N GLU A 83 -10.29 2.53 9.85
CA GLU A 83 -10.90 1.94 11.05
C GLU A 83 -10.46 0.49 11.30
N ARG A 84 -10.24 -0.30 10.24
CA ARG A 84 -9.78 -1.70 10.33
C ARG A 84 -8.27 -1.83 10.53
N LEU A 85 -7.49 -0.89 10.01
CA LEU A 85 -6.03 -0.96 9.99
C LEU A 85 -5.40 -1.18 11.38
N PRO A 86 -5.81 -0.50 12.48
CA PRO A 86 -5.22 -0.72 13.80
C PRO A 86 -5.29 -2.17 14.29
N ALA A 87 -6.33 -2.92 13.93
CA ALA A 87 -6.42 -4.34 14.29
C ALA A 87 -5.36 -5.18 13.58
N LEU A 88 -5.09 -4.88 12.30
CA LEU A 88 -4.01 -5.52 11.53
C LEU A 88 -2.63 -5.12 12.07
N GLU A 89 -2.45 -3.87 12.47
CA GLU A 89 -1.20 -3.43 13.10
C GLU A 89 -0.92 -4.12 14.44
N GLN A 90 -1.95 -4.46 15.21
CA GLN A 90 -1.76 -5.27 16.42
C GLN A 90 -1.20 -6.66 16.09
N ILE A 91 -1.61 -7.25 14.96
CA ILE A 91 -1.03 -8.51 14.47
C ILE A 91 0.44 -8.28 14.10
N TYR A 92 0.76 -7.20 13.38
CA TYR A 92 2.15 -6.86 13.04
C TYR A 92 3.02 -6.72 14.29
N ARG A 93 2.54 -6.00 15.32
CA ARG A 93 3.23 -5.85 16.60
C ARG A 93 3.42 -7.20 17.30
N ARG A 94 2.40 -8.07 17.29
CA ARG A 94 2.46 -9.39 17.91
C ARG A 94 3.49 -10.32 17.24
N LEU A 95 3.63 -10.19 15.92
CA LEU A 95 4.57 -10.95 15.09
C LEU A 95 5.98 -10.32 15.06
N GLY A 96 6.12 -9.09 15.54
CA GLY A 96 7.41 -8.39 15.61
C GLY A 96 7.81 -7.65 14.35
N TYR A 97 6.90 -7.47 13.38
CA TYR A 97 7.18 -6.76 12.13
C TYR A 97 7.43 -5.27 12.35
N LYS A 98 8.31 -4.67 11.54
CA LYS A 98 8.51 -3.23 11.46
C LYS A 98 7.56 -2.64 10.41
N PHE A 99 6.82 -1.61 10.78
CA PHE A 99 5.87 -0.96 9.87
C PHE A 99 5.81 0.53 10.13
N CYS A 100 5.42 1.29 9.11
CA CYS A 100 5.23 2.72 9.22
C CYS A 100 3.92 3.04 9.96
N THR A 101 3.98 3.85 11.01
CA THR A 101 2.80 4.29 11.79
C THR A 101 2.29 5.66 11.37
N ALA A 102 2.86 6.27 10.33
CA ALA A 102 2.39 7.53 9.78
C ALA A 102 1.45 7.25 8.61
N HIS A 103 0.15 7.48 8.82
CA HIS A 103 -0.92 7.22 7.84
C HIS A 103 -1.38 8.48 7.08
N GLU A 104 -0.76 9.62 7.36
CA GLU A 104 -1.00 10.93 6.75
C GLU A 104 -0.15 11.15 5.49
#